data_AF-E3FTA8-F1
#
_entry.id   AF-E3FTA8-F1
#
_cell.length_a   1.000
_cell.length_b   1.000
_cell.length_c   1.000
_cell.angle_alpha   90.00
_cell.angle_beta   90.00
_cell.angle_gamma   90.00
#
_symmetry.space_group_name_H-M   'P 1'
#
loop_
_entity.id
_entity.type
_entity.pdbx_description
1 polymer ?
#
loop_
_entity_poly.entity_id
_entity_poly.type
_entity_poly.pdbx_seq_one_letter_code
_entity_poly.pdbx_strand_id
1 'polypeptide(L)'
;MMNALRSLRLIGLLEGLSFLALLFIAMPLKYLLEWPLAVRVVGSLHGLLFLLFVSALFRVATEHHWPLRRSFTAFGASLVPFGTFVLDRALKRELEGHRHIC
;
A
#
# COMPACT_ATOMS: atom_id res chain seq x y z
N MET A 1 -21.33 -4.03 -1.40
CA MET A 1 -20.29 -3.56 -0.46
C MET A 1 -18.98 -4.25 -0.81
N MET A 2 -17.93 -3.52 -1.21
CA MET A 2 -16.63 -4.16 -1.48
C MET A 2 -16.02 -4.62 -0.16
N ASN A 3 -15.62 -5.89 -0.05
CA ASN A 3 -14.94 -6.41 1.16
C ASN A 3 -13.76 -5.50 1.55
N ALA A 4 -13.72 -5.05 2.80
CA ALA A 4 -12.69 -4.13 3.30
C ALA A 4 -11.26 -4.63 3.01
N LEU A 5 -11.03 -5.95 3.11
CA LEU A 5 -9.78 -6.61 2.74
C LEU A 5 -9.40 -6.41 1.26
N ARG A 6 -10.36 -6.46 0.35
CA ARG A 6 -10.12 -6.27 -1.09
C ARG A 6 -9.77 -4.81 -1.39
N SER A 7 -10.40 -3.86 -0.69
CA SER A 7 -10.09 -2.43 -0.82
C SER A 7 -8.69 -2.12 -0.30
N LEU A 8 -8.32 -2.60 0.89
CA LEU A 8 -6.97 -2.48 1.45
C LEU A 8 -5.92 -3.04 0.50
N ARG A 9 -6.17 -4.23 -0.06
CA ARG A 9 -5.27 -4.89 -1.02
C ARG A 9 -5.02 -4.03 -2.26
N LEU A 10 -6.08 -3.47 -2.85
CA LEU A 10 -5.99 -2.60 -4.02
C LEU A 10 -5.22 -1.31 -3.70
N ILE A 11 -5.54 -0.66 -2.59
CA ILE A 11 -4.89 0.58 -2.16
C ILE A 11 -3.41 0.32 -1.85
N GLY A 12 -3.07 -0.77 -1.17
CA GLY A 12 -1.69 -1.15 -0.87
C GLY A 12 -0.86 -1.49 -2.11
N LEU A 13 -1.46 -2.13 -3.13
CA LEU A 13 -0.79 -2.36 -4.41
C LEU A 13 -0.55 -1.04 -5.16
N LEU A 14 -1.53 -0.13 -5.18
CA LEU A 14 -1.37 1.18 -5.81
C LEU A 14 -0.34 2.05 -5.10
N GLU A 15 -0.32 2.02 -3.77
CA GLU A 15 0.65 2.72 -2.94
C GLU A 15 2.07 2.19 -3.21
N GLY A 16 2.28 0.87 -3.15
CA GLY A 16 3.56 0.26 -3.48
C GLY A 16 4.02 0.54 -4.92
N LEU A 17 3.11 0.48 -5.90
CA LEU A 17 3.43 0.79 -7.29
C LEU A 17 3.79 2.27 -7.47
N SER A 18 3.08 3.18 -6.80
CA SER A 18 3.37 4.62 -6.83
C SER A 18 4.72 4.94 -6.17
N PHE A 19 5.11 4.20 -5.13
CA PHE A 19 6.42 4.34 -4.50
C PHE A 19 7.54 3.86 -5.42
N LEU A 20 7.32 2.74 -6.10
CA LEU A 20 8.26 2.22 -7.11
C LEU A 20 8.39 3.19 -8.29
N ALA A 21 7.29 3.77 -8.76
CA ALA A 21 7.32 4.81 -9.80
C ALA A 21 8.08 6.06 -9.32
N LEU A 22 7.94 6.47 -8.06
CA LEU A 22 8.69 7.59 -7.50
C LEU A 22 10.20 7.32 -7.49
N LEU A 23 10.62 6.13 -7.05
CA LEU A 23 12.03 5.74 -7.00
C LEU A 23 12.64 5.52 -8.39
N PHE A 24 11.94 4.85 -9.30
CA PHE A 24 12.50 4.46 -10.60
C PHE A 24 12.21 5.43 -11.74
N ILE A 25 11.21 6.29 -11.62
CA ILE A 25 10.88 7.28 -12.64
C ILE A 25 11.24 8.68 -12.15
N ALA A 26 10.68 9.10 -11.01
CA ALA A 26 10.82 10.50 -10.58
C ALA A 26 12.27 10.85 -10.20
N MET A 27 13.00 9.96 -9.54
CA MET A 27 14.41 10.18 -9.20
C MET A 27 15.34 10.28 -10.41
N PRO A 28 15.35 9.34 -11.38
CA PRO A 28 16.18 9.52 -12.57
C PRO A 28 15.74 10.73 -13.40
N LEU A 29 14.44 11.03 -13.50
CA LEU A 29 13.98 12.25 -14.19
C LEU A 29 14.51 13.52 -13.53
N LYS A 30 14.59 13.56 -12.19
CA LYS A 30 15.16 14.68 -11.44
C LYS A 30 16.63 14.90 -11.80
N TYR A 31 17.44 13.84 -11.87
CA TYR A 31 18.87 13.96 -12.12
C TYR A 31 19.23 14.09 -13.60
N LEU A 32 18.43 13.53 -14.51
CA LEU A 32 18.72 13.53 -15.95
C LEU A 32 18.15 14.76 -16.68
N LEU A 33 17.00 15.28 -16.23
CA LEU A 33 16.26 16.33 -16.95
C LEU A 33 16.07 17.60 -16.10
N GLU A 34 16.69 17.67 -14.91
CA GLU A 34 16.57 18.79 -13.97
C GLU A 34 15.12 19.25 -13.74
N TRP A 35 14.17 18.30 -13.74
CA TRP A 35 12.73 18.54 -13.59
C TRP A 35 12.23 18.18 -12.18
N PRO A 36 12.45 19.05 -11.17
CA PRO A 36 12.03 18.79 -9.79
C PRO A 36 10.51 18.76 -9.62
N LEU A 37 9.75 19.35 -10.56
CA LEU A 37 8.29 19.34 -10.55
C LEU A 37 7.71 17.92 -10.61
N ALA A 38 8.31 17.01 -11.39
CA ALA A 38 7.84 15.64 -11.51
C ALA A 38 7.90 14.90 -10.16
N VAL A 39 9.00 15.04 -9.42
CA VAL A 39 9.15 14.48 -8.07
C VAL A 39 8.12 15.05 -7.11
N ARG A 40 7.86 16.37 -7.20
CA ARG A 40 6.90 17.03 -6.31
C ARG A 40 5.48 16.53 -6.57
N VAL A 41 5.06 16.40 -7.82
CA VAL A 41 3.72 15.91 -8.19
C VAL A 41 3.56 14.44 -7.82
N VAL A 42 4.48 13.57 -8.24
CA VAL A 42 4.43 12.12 -7.96
C VAL A 42 4.56 11.85 -6.46
N GLY A 43 5.42 12.59 -5.75
CA GLY A 43 5.56 12.52 -4.30
C GLY A 43 4.30 12.95 -3.55
N SER A 44 3.62 14.00 -4.01
CA SER A 44 2.35 14.43 -3.42
C SER A 44 1.23 13.41 -3.63
N LEU A 45 1.14 12.84 -4.85
CA LEU A 45 0.21 11.75 -5.18
C LEU A 45 0.47 10.50 -4.34
N HIS A 46 1.73 10.11 -4.20
CA HIS A 46 2.13 8.98 -3.36
C HIS A 46 1.78 9.23 -1.89
N GLY A 47 2.08 10.41 -1.35
CA GLY A 47 1.72 10.78 0.01
C GLY A 47 0.21 10.71 0.28
N LEU A 48 -0.62 11.11 -0.70
CA LEU A 48 -2.07 10.96 -0.61
C LEU A 48 -2.48 9.48 -0.58
N LEU A 49 -1.92 8.65 -1.45
CA LEU A 49 -2.16 7.19 -1.48
C LEU A 49 -1.74 6.52 -0.17
N PHE A 50 -0.64 6.97 0.44
CA PHE A 50 -0.18 6.47 1.72
C PHE A 50 -1.18 6.76 2.85
N LEU A 51 -1.76 7.97 2.90
CA LEU A 51 -2.81 8.29 3.87
C LEU A 51 -4.07 7.43 3.66
N LEU A 52 -4.46 7.22 2.40
CA LEU A 52 -5.57 6.31 2.06
C LEU A 52 -5.27 4.86 2.48
N PHE A 53 -4.03 4.40 2.32
CA PHE A 53 -3.59 3.09 2.79
C PHE A 53 -3.70 2.97 4.31
N VAL A 54 -3.19 3.95 5.07
CA VAL A 54 -3.25 3.94 6.53
C VAL A 54 -4.69 3.94 7.05
N SER A 55 -5.57 4.75 6.46
CA SER A 55 -6.99 4.76 6.82
C SER A 55 -7.70 3.43 6.50
N ALA A 56 -7.41 2.82 5.35
CA ALA A 56 -7.91 1.50 5.02
C ALA A 56 -7.36 0.41 5.96
N LEU A 57 -6.08 0.51 6.34
CA LEU A 57 -5.43 -0.40 7.29
C LEU A 57 -6.06 -0.32 8.67
N PHE A 58 -6.34 0.89 9.15
CA PHE A 58 -7.03 1.11 10.40
C PHE A 58 -8.42 0.47 10.39
N ARG A 59 -9.18 0.69 9.31
CA ARG A 59 -10.52 0.10 9.13
C ARG A 59 -10.49 -1.43 9.16
N VAL A 60 -9.60 -2.05 8.38
CA VAL A 60 -9.43 -3.51 8.38
C VAL A 60 -8.99 -4.01 9.75
N ALA A 61 -8.07 -3.30 10.42
CA ALA A 61 -7.60 -3.69 11.75
C ALA A 61 -8.73 -3.69 12.78
N THR A 62 -9.64 -2.71 12.72
CA THR A 62 -10.83 -2.67 13.59
C THR A 62 -11.87 -3.72 13.22
N GLU A 63 -12.12 -3.95 11.92
CA GLU A 63 -13.19 -4.84 11.45
C GLU A 63 -12.81 -6.33 11.60
N HIS A 64 -11.54 -6.66 11.42
CA HIS A 64 -11.01 -8.02 11.55
C HIS A 64 -10.25 -8.27 12.87
N HIS A 65 -10.31 -7.34 13.83
CA HIS A 65 -9.63 -7.44 15.14
C HIS A 65 -8.14 -7.83 15.03
N TRP A 66 -7.43 -7.27 14.05
CA TRP A 66 -6.01 -7.61 13.88
C TRP A 66 -5.19 -7.15 15.09
N PRO A 67 -4.26 -7.99 15.58
CA PRO A 67 -3.37 -7.58 16.66
C PRO A 67 -2.49 -6.41 16.20
N LEU A 68 -2.24 -5.45 17.09
CA LEU A 68 -1.44 -4.25 16.80
C LEU A 68 -0.09 -4.57 16.13
N ARG A 69 0.53 -5.68 16.53
CA ARG A 69 1.79 -6.19 15.94
C ARG A 69 1.65 -6.41 14.43
N ARG A 70 0.53 -6.97 13.98
CA ARG A 70 0.25 -7.23 12.57
C ARG A 70 0.04 -5.94 11.78
N SER A 71 -0.69 -4.99 12.34
CA SER A 71 -0.87 -3.66 11.75
C SER A 71 0.46 -2.91 11.63
N PHE A 72 1.31 -2.97 12.65
CA PHE A 72 2.66 -2.39 12.59
C PHE A 72 3.55 -3.06 11.54
N THR A 73 3.50 -4.40 11.42
CA THR A 73 4.24 -5.09 10.35
C THR A 73 3.71 -4.74 8.96
N ALA A 74 2.39 -4.56 8.80
CA ALA A 74 1.78 -4.16 7.55
C ALA A 74 2.16 -2.72 7.16
N PHE A 75 2.18 -1.82 8.14
CA PHE A 75 2.63 -0.44 7.97
C PHE A 75 4.13 -0.37 7.63
N GLY A 76 4.97 -1.08 8.38
CA GLY A 76 6.40 -1.19 8.08
C GLY A 76 6.67 -1.81 6.71
N ALA A 77 5.83 -2.74 6.28
CA ALA A 77 5.92 -3.34 4.95
C ALA A 77 5.50 -2.35 3.85
N SER A 78 4.60 -1.39 4.08
CA SER A 78 4.27 -0.39 3.05
C SER A 78 5.41 0.61 2.81
N LEU A 79 6.19 0.90 3.85
CA LEU A 79 7.39 1.75 3.75
C LEU A 79 8.53 1.13 2.93
N VAL A 80 8.47 -0.17 2.67
CA VAL A 80 9.45 -0.89 1.86
C VAL A 80 8.83 -1.14 0.49
N PRO A 81 9.50 -0.79 -0.63
CA PRO A 81 8.93 -0.93 -1.99
C PRO A 81 8.46 -2.35 -2.32
N PHE A 82 9.02 -3.36 -1.65
CA PHE A 82 8.63 -4.77 -1.79
C PHE A 82 7.78 -5.33 -0.65
N GLY A 83 7.58 -4.58 0.44
CA GLY A 83 6.81 -5.09 1.58
C GLY A 83 5.30 -5.09 1.33
N THR A 84 4.79 -4.18 0.49
CA THR A 84 3.39 -4.21 0.00
C THR A 84 3.03 -5.53 -0.68
N PHE A 85 3.98 -6.16 -1.38
CA PHE A 85 3.81 -7.50 -1.98
C PHE A 85 3.67 -8.62 -0.94
N VAL A 86 4.40 -8.51 0.19
CA VAL A 86 4.28 -9.47 1.29
C VAL A 86 2.92 -9.32 1.97
N LEU A 87 2.46 -8.09 2.16
CA LEU A 87 1.13 -7.78 2.67
C LEU A 87 0.03 -8.30 1.73
N ASP A 88 0.17 -8.14 0.41
CA ASP A 88 -0.75 -8.68 -0.59
C ASP A 88 -0.90 -10.20 -0.48
N ARG A 89 0.22 -10.93 -0.32
CA ARG A 89 0.21 -12.39 -0.12
C ARG A 89 -0.48 -12.78 1.18
N ALA A 90 -0.26 -12.04 2.26
CA ALA A 90 -0.92 -12.28 3.54
C ALA A 90 -2.44 -12.07 3.45
N LEU A 91 -2.87 -10.98 2.79
CA LEU A 91 -4.29 -10.67 2.54
C LEU A 91 -4.96 -11.68 1.63
N LYS A 92 -4.25 -12.15 0.60
CA LYS A 92 -4.76 -13.17 -0.33
C LYS A 92 -5.08 -14.47 0.41
N ARG A 93 -4.23 -14.90 1.35
CA ARG A 93 -4.46 -16.10 2.19
C ARG A 93 -5.71 -15.97 3.06
N GLU A 94 -5.93 -14.80 3.67
CA GLU A 94 -7.16 -14.55 4.45
C GLU A 94 -8.41 -14.52 3.58
N LEU A 95 -8.33 -13.95 2.38
CA LEU A 95 -9.43 -13.97 1.40
C LEU A 95 -9.75 -15.38 0.88
N GLU A 96 -8.74 -16.24 0.75
CA GLU A 96 -8.91 -17.64 0.32
C GLU A 96 -9.44 -18.52 1.46
N GLY A 97 -8.99 -18.32 2.70
CA GLY A 97 -9.51 -19.03 3.87
C GLY A 97 -11.00 -18.77 4.12
N HIS A 98 -11.48 -17.55 3.87
CA HIS A 98 -12.91 -17.22 3.98
C HIS A 98 -13.76 -17.78 2.83
N ARG A 99 -13.16 -18.17 1.70
CA ARG A 99 -13.89 -18.64 0.51
C ARG A 99 -14.22 -20.13 0.58
N HIS A 100 -13.56 -20.89 1.45
CA HIS A 100 -13.74 -22.35 1.61
C HIS A 100 -14.83 -22.75 2.62
N ILE A 101 -15.53 -21.79 3.26
CA ILE A 101 -16.56 -22.06 4.28
C ILE A 101 -17.99 -21.81 3.74
N CYS A 102 -18.15 -21.64 2.42
CA CYS A 102 -19.47 -21.61 1.76
C CYS A 102 -19.66 -22.86 0.90
#